data_AF-A0A938H0J9-F1
#
_entry.id   AF-A0A938H0J9-F1
#
_cell.length_a   1.000
_cell.length_b   1.000
_cell.length_c   1.000
_cell.angle_alpha   90.00
_cell.angle_beta   90.00
_cell.angle_gamma   90.00
#
_symmetry.space_group_name_H-M   'P 1'
#
loop_
_entity.id
_entity.type
_entity.pdbx_description
1 polymer ?
#
loop_
_entity_poly.entity_id
_entity_poly.type
_entity_poly.pdbx_seq_one_letter_code
_entity_poly.pdbx_strand_id
1 'polypeptide(L)' 'MDEKTKELIAIGAAVAGHCQPCLHYHVAQARGLGVGGEEIREAIEVGQR' A
#
# COMPACT_ATOMS: atom_id res chain seq x y z
N MET A 1 10.14 -9.40 -8.29
CA MET A 1 9.43 -8.30 -7.64
C MET A 1 9.95 -8.18 -6.22
N ASP A 2 10.55 -7.04 -5.89
CA ASP A 2 11.06 -6.74 -4.55
C ASP A 2 9.91 -6.53 -3.54
N GLU A 3 10.24 -6.52 -2.26
CA GLU A 3 9.24 -6.40 -1.18
C GLU A 3 8.52 -5.06 -1.16
N LYS A 4 9.19 -3.95 -1.53
CA LYS A 4 8.53 -2.64 -1.59
C LYS A 4 7.43 -2.63 -2.64
N THR A 5 7.75 -3.16 -3.83
CA THR A 5 6.76 -3.29 -4.91
C THR A 5 5.59 -4.19 -4.51
N LYS A 6 5.84 -5.29 -3.79
CA LYS A 6 4.77 -6.17 -3.24
C LYS A 6 3.84 -5.42 -2.30
N GLU A 7 4.39 -4.66 -1.35
CA GLU A 7 3.57 -3.93 -0.38
C GLU A 7 2.78 -2.79 -1.04
N LEU A 8 3.36 -2.07 -2.00
CA LEU A 8 2.63 -1.03 -2.74
C LEU A 8 1.44 -1.59 -3.53
N ILE A 9 1.60 -2.75 -4.17
CA ILE A 9 0.50 -3.45 -4.85
C ILE A 9 -0.56 -3.90 -3.85
N ALA A 10 -0.15 -4.43 -2.70
CA ALA A 10 -1.07 -4.87 -1.66
C ALA A 10 -1.87 -3.70 -1.05
N ILE A 11 -1.24 -2.53 -0.89
CA ILE A 11 -1.92 -1.29 -0.50
C ILE A 11 -3.00 -0.93 -1.51
N GLY A 12 -2.67 -0.86 -2.81
CA GLY A 12 -3.65 -0.55 -3.85
C GLY A 12 -4.80 -1.55 -3.90
N ALA A 13 -4.51 -2.84 -3.79
CA ALA A 13 -5.51 -3.90 -3.73
C ALA A 13 -6.41 -3.81 -2.48
N ALA A 14 -5.85 -3.46 -1.33
CA ALA A 14 -6.61 -3.26 -0.10
C ALA A 14 -7.59 -2.08 -0.20
N VAL A 15 -7.18 -0.99 -0.86
CA VAL A 15 -8.06 0.15 -1.13
C VAL A 15 -9.20 -0.25 -2.08
N ALA A 16 -8.88 -0.87 -3.22
CA ALA A 16 -9.89 -1.31 -4.19
C ALA A 16 -10.88 -2.32 -3.57
N GLY A 17 -10.37 -3.21 -2.71
CA GLY A 17 -11.17 -4.17 -1.95
C GLY A 17 -11.90 -3.61 -0.73
N HIS A 18 -11.79 -2.30 -0.46
CA HIS A 18 -12.37 -1.63 0.71
C HIS A 18 -12.00 -2.29 2.05
N CYS A 19 -10.85 -2.97 2.11
CA CYS A 19 -10.37 -3.67 3.29
C CYS A 19 -9.51 -2.73 4.17
N GLN A 20 -10.15 -1.96 5.04
CA GLN A 20 -9.46 -1.09 6.01
C GLN A 20 -8.39 -1.81 6.86
N PRO A 21 -8.62 -3.02 7.43
CA PRO A 21 -7.58 -3.69 8.19
C PRO A 21 -6.39 -4.12 7.32
N CYS A 22 -6.64 -4.55 6.07
CA CYS A 22 -5.57 -4.88 5.13
C CYS A 22 -4.73 -3.64 4.79
N LEU A 23 -5.40 -2.50 4.53
CA LEU A 23 -4.72 -1.24 4.23
C LEU A 23 -3.80 -0.82 5.38
N HIS A 24 -4.29 -0.87 6.62
CA HIS A 24 -3.50 -0.52 7.80
C HIS A 24 -2.28 -1.43 7.96
N TYR A 25 -2.46 -2.74 7.74
CA TYR A 25 -1.37 -3.71 7.81
C TYR A 25 -0.29 -3.44 6.77
N HIS A 26 -0.66 -3.32 5.49
CA HIS A 26 0.28 -3.15 4.40
C HIS A 26 0.97 -1.77 4.42
N VAL A 27 0.29 -0.71 4.87
CA VAL A 27 0.94 0.59 5.10
C VAL A 27 2.01 0.52 6.20
N ALA A 28 1.76 -0.23 7.27
CA ALA A 28 2.75 -0.43 8.32
C ALA A 28 3.97 -1.23 7.83
N GLN A 29 3.75 -2.30 7.04
CA GLN A 29 4.83 -3.07 6.41
C GLN A 29 5.65 -2.22 5.44
N ALA A 30 5.00 -1.48 4.53
CA ALA A 30 5.67 -0.59 3.58
C ALA A 30 6.55 0.46 4.29
N ARG A 31 6.07 1.05 5.38
CA ARG A 31 6.88 1.95 6.21
C ARG A 31 8.07 1.25 6.85
N GLY A 32 7.91 0.01 7.32
CA GLY A 32 9.00 -0.83 7.83
C GLY A 32 10.08 -1.12 6.79
N LEU A 33 9.71 -1.20 5.50
CA LEU A 33 10.62 -1.35 4.37
C LEU A 33 11.27 -0.02 3.92
N GLY A 34 10.95 1.10 4.58
CA GLY A 34 11.45 2.42 4.21
C GLY A 34 10.85 2.97 2.92
N VAL A 35 9.62 2.58 2.57
CA VAL A 35 8.87 3.19 1.48
C VAL A 35 8.44 4.60 1.89
N GLY A 36 8.57 5.56 0.98
CA GLY A 36 8.19 6.94 1.22
C GLY A 36 6.69 7.12 1.44
N GLY A 37 6.32 8.14 2.22
CA GLY A 37 4.90 8.49 2.41
C GLY A 37 4.20 8.96 1.12
N GLU A 38 4.95 9.42 0.13
CA GLU A 38 4.46 9.83 -1.19
C GLU A 38 4.12 8.61 -2.06
N GLU A 39 5.03 7.63 -2.16
CA GLU A 39 4.78 6.36 -2.86
C GLU A 39 3.55 5.62 -2.30
N ILE A 40 3.38 5.62 -0.97
CA ILE A 40 2.19 5.03 -0.32
C ILE A 40 0.91 5.79 -0.71
N ARG A 41 0.95 7.13 -0.78
CA ARG A 41 -0.20 7.93 -1.20
C ARG A 41 -0.57 7.67 -2.65
N GLU A 42 0.42 7.60 -3.54
CA GLU A 42 0.17 7.27 -4.95
C GLU A 42 -0.49 5.90 -5.09
N ALA A 43 -0.01 4.87 -4.37
CA ALA A 43 -0.63 3.55 -4.39
C ALA A 43 -2.09 3.58 -3.89
N ILE A 44 -2.39 4.39 -2.88
CA ILE A 44 -3.76 4.60 -2.39
C ILE A 44 -4.61 5.28 -3.46
N GLU A 45 -4.16 6.38 -4.06
CA GLU A 45 -4.90 7.09 -5.10
C GLU A 45 -5.17 6.23 -6.32
N VAL A 46 -4.20 5.37 -6.71
CA VAL A 46 -4.38 4.40 -7.79
C VAL A 46 -5.47 3.38 -7.44
N GLY A 47 -5.50 2.88 -6.20
CA GLY A 47 -6.53 1.92 -5.76
C GLY A 47 -7.93 2.52 -5.54
N GLN A 48 -8.06 3.86 -5.52
CA GLN A 48 -9.36 4.56 -5.38
C GLN A 48 -10.06 4.82 -6.72
N ARG A 49 -9.37 4.65 -7.85
CA ARG A 49 -9.91 4.89 -9.20
C ARG A 49 -10.49 3.61 -9.78
#